data_AF-A0AAV6J8X5-F1
#
_entry.id   AF-A0AAV6J8X5-F1
#
_cell.length_a   1.000
_cell.length_b   1.000
_cell.length_c   1.000
_cell.angle_alpha   90.00
_cell.angle_beta   90.00
_cell.angle_gamma   90.00
#
_symmetry.space_group_name_H-M   'P 1'
#
loop_
_entity.id
_entity.type
_entity.pdbx_description
1 polymer ?
#
loop_
_entity_poly.entity_id
_entity_poly.type
_entity_poly.pdbx_seq_one_letter_code
_entity_poly.pdbx_strand_id
1 'polypeptide(L)'
;MELMKENGLESNEWLQQLYDIRESWVPIYNRGTFFAGMNTTGRSEGVNSFFDGFVTSTTNLKEFIVKYDQALKRIVKRENDEDFESEHKFRIVNDNEFLLKHAAKIYTRNVFHKFKDEMNGVFHYKVEEVENANGFQSFIVKSKEQEVKKFVVTLDLQTYEALEALEVETQYLDSDQEMT
;
A
#
# COMPACT_ATOMS: atom_id res chain seq x y z
N MET A 1 33.34 9.19 5.04
CA MET A 1 34.62 8.96 5.75
C MET A 1 35.56 10.16 5.64
N GLU A 2 35.80 10.72 4.46
CA GLU A 2 36.72 11.87 4.24
C GLU A 2 36.44 13.06 5.18
N LEU A 3 35.17 13.46 5.29
CA LEU A 3 34.69 14.52 6.19
C LEU A 3 34.94 14.23 7.70
N MET A 4 34.90 12.96 8.12
CA MET A 4 35.24 12.58 9.51
C MET A 4 36.75 12.64 9.76
N LYS A 5 37.56 12.36 8.73
CA LYS A 5 39.02 12.47 8.79
C LYS A 5 39.46 13.91 8.91
N GLU A 6 38.92 14.77 8.06
CA GLU A 6 39.23 16.21 8.01
C GLU A 6 38.94 16.92 9.34
N ASN A 7 37.95 16.43 10.09
CA ASN A 7 37.57 16.99 11.38
C ASN A 7 38.16 16.22 12.58
N GLY A 8 38.99 15.19 12.36
CA GLY A 8 39.59 14.40 13.45
C GLY A 8 38.58 13.61 14.27
N LEU A 9 37.42 13.27 13.71
CA LEU A 9 36.30 12.60 14.39
C LEU A 9 36.29 11.08 14.17
N GLU A 10 37.35 10.53 13.58
CA GLU A 10 37.43 9.12 13.23
C GLU A 10 37.33 8.17 14.44
N SER A 11 37.71 8.61 15.64
CA SER A 11 37.65 7.78 16.86
C SER A 11 36.33 7.92 17.64
N ASN A 12 35.37 8.71 17.14
CA ASN A 12 34.08 8.88 17.81
C ASN A 12 33.14 7.71 17.47
N GLU A 13 32.96 6.81 18.43
CA GLU A 13 32.15 5.60 18.29
C GLU A 13 30.69 5.89 17.88
N TRP A 14 30.09 6.96 18.42
CA TRP A 14 28.72 7.34 18.08
C TRP A 14 28.59 7.78 16.61
N LEU A 15 29.54 8.56 16.11
CA LEU A 15 29.55 8.98 14.69
C LEU A 15 29.82 7.81 13.75
N GLN A 16 30.66 6.86 14.15
CA GLN A 16 30.87 5.62 13.40
C GLN A 16 29.57 4.82 13.29
N GLN A 17 28.90 4.54 14.43
CA GLN A 17 27.63 3.82 14.45
C GLN A 17 26.55 4.53 13.61
N LEU A 18 26.47 5.87 13.68
CA LEU A 18 25.54 6.65 12.88
C LEU A 18 25.84 6.54 11.37
N TYR A 19 27.11 6.52 11.00
CA TYR A 19 27.57 6.34 9.62
C TYR A 19 27.31 4.92 9.11
N ASP A 20 27.43 3.90 9.96
CA ASP A 20 27.17 2.51 9.60
C ASP A 20 25.71 2.31 9.20
N ILE A 21 24.77 3.00 9.87
CA ILE A 21 23.33 2.93 9.56
C ILE A 21 22.88 3.96 8.52
N ARG A 22 23.79 4.64 7.81
CA ARG A 22 23.46 5.74 6.87
C ARG A 22 22.43 5.38 5.82
N GLU A 23 22.38 4.13 5.39
CA GLU A 23 21.41 3.65 4.39
C GLU A 23 19.97 3.72 4.91
N SER A 24 19.78 3.61 6.23
CA SER A 24 18.45 3.66 6.85
C SER A 24 17.87 5.08 6.98
N TRP A 25 18.69 6.13 6.94
CA TRP A 25 18.23 7.50 7.21
C TRP A 25 18.67 8.55 6.17
N VAL A 26 19.69 8.29 5.35
CA VAL A 26 20.13 9.23 4.31
C VAL A 26 19.23 9.08 3.07
N PRO A 27 18.56 10.16 2.59
CA PRO A 27 17.56 10.06 1.53
C PRO A 27 18.05 9.46 0.21
N ILE A 28 19.33 9.61 -0.14
CA ILE A 28 19.84 9.13 -1.43
C ILE A 28 19.82 7.61 -1.56
N TYR A 29 20.02 6.88 -0.44
CA TYR A 29 19.96 5.42 -0.42
C TYR A 29 18.52 4.91 -0.46
N ASN A 30 17.54 5.77 -0.15
CA ASN A 30 16.12 5.41 -0.10
C ASN A 30 15.35 5.76 -1.38
N ARG A 31 16.01 6.29 -2.41
CA ARG A 31 15.34 6.73 -3.65
C ARG A 31 14.65 5.62 -4.44
N GLY A 32 15.11 4.38 -4.30
CA GLY A 32 14.50 3.20 -4.93
C GLY A 32 13.61 2.37 -3.99
N THR A 33 13.46 2.80 -2.73
CA THR A 33 12.76 2.02 -1.72
C THR A 33 11.27 2.34 -1.78
N PHE A 34 10.44 1.32 -2.01
CA PHE A 34 9.00 1.45 -1.95
C PHE A 34 8.52 1.46 -0.49
N PHE A 35 7.94 2.57 -0.04
CA PHE A 35 7.46 2.74 1.33
C PHE A 35 5.97 2.41 1.52
N ALA A 36 5.33 1.78 0.52
CA ALA A 36 3.92 1.35 0.60
C ALA A 36 2.94 2.43 1.10
N GLY A 37 3.15 3.69 0.68
CA GLY A 37 2.30 4.82 1.06
C GLY A 37 2.60 5.43 2.44
N MET A 38 3.64 4.99 3.16
CA MET A 38 4.11 5.69 4.36
C MET A 38 4.74 7.03 3.98
N ASN A 39 4.07 8.12 4.36
CA ASN A 39 4.61 9.47 4.23
C ASN A 39 5.35 9.90 5.51
N THR A 40 6.16 10.96 5.43
CA THR A 40 6.94 11.47 6.57
C THR A 40 6.06 11.95 7.73
N THR A 41 4.81 12.36 7.47
CA THR A 41 3.80 12.77 8.46
C THR A 41 3.22 11.61 9.27
N GLY A 42 3.14 10.40 8.69
CA GLY A 42 2.73 9.19 9.39
C GLY A 42 3.64 8.83 10.58
N ARG A 43 4.91 9.27 10.56
CA ARG A 43 5.83 9.08 11.69
C ARG A 43 5.42 9.89 12.92
N SER A 44 5.08 11.17 12.75
CA SER A 44 4.59 11.98 13.87
C SER A 44 3.22 11.50 14.33
N GLU A 45 2.35 11.07 13.43
CA GLU A 45 1.04 10.49 13.77
C GLU A 45 1.19 9.19 14.57
N GLY A 46 2.11 8.31 14.17
CA GLY A 46 2.41 7.06 14.88
C GLY A 46 3.00 7.30 16.27
N VAL A 47 3.91 8.27 16.41
CA VAL A 47 4.46 8.66 17.73
C VAL A 47 3.37 9.30 18.60
N ASN A 48 2.50 10.12 18.00
CA ASN A 48 1.41 10.74 18.74
C ASN A 48 0.39 9.68 19.19
N SER A 49 0.04 8.73 18.32
CA SER A 49 -0.83 7.59 18.63
C SER A 49 -0.22 6.66 19.69
N PHE A 50 1.11 6.45 19.66
CA PHE A 50 1.84 5.67 20.66
C PHE A 50 1.65 6.25 22.07
N PHE A 51 1.77 7.58 22.19
CA PHE A 51 1.65 8.28 23.46
C PHE A 51 0.24 8.78 23.79
N ASP A 52 -0.73 8.53 22.91
CA ASP A 52 -2.09 9.02 23.06
C ASP A 52 -2.76 8.43 24.32
N GLY A 53 -3.27 9.32 25.15
CA GLY A 53 -3.81 8.99 26.48
C GLY A 53 -2.77 8.70 27.57
N PHE A 54 -1.47 8.68 27.25
CA PHE A 54 -0.40 8.46 28.22
C PHE A 54 0.32 9.75 28.60
N VAL A 55 0.80 10.52 27.62
CA VAL A 55 1.64 11.71 27.87
C VAL A 55 0.87 13.00 27.61
N THR A 56 1.02 13.95 28.52
CA THR A 56 0.47 15.31 28.42
C THR A 56 1.59 16.33 28.58
N SER A 57 1.35 17.59 28.24
CA SER A 57 2.33 18.70 28.41
C SER A 57 2.79 18.89 29.86
N THR A 58 2.03 18.39 30.84
CA THR A 58 2.33 18.46 32.27
C THR A 58 3.05 17.23 32.82
N THR A 59 3.27 16.18 32.01
CA THR A 59 3.92 14.95 32.45
C THR A 59 5.40 15.20 32.71
N ASN A 60 5.86 14.97 33.94
CA ASN A 60 7.28 15.12 34.28
C ASN A 60 8.10 13.89 33.85
N LEU A 61 9.44 14.01 33.86
CA LEU A 61 10.33 12.95 33.35
C LEU A 61 10.18 11.61 34.09
N LYS A 62 9.94 11.64 35.41
CA LYS A 62 9.77 10.41 36.19
C LYS A 62 8.47 9.70 35.83
N GLU A 63 7.38 10.45 35.68
CA GLU A 63 6.10 9.93 35.22
C GLU A 63 6.17 9.44 33.78
N PHE A 64 6.93 10.12 32.92
CA PHE A 64 7.12 9.73 31.53
C PHE A 64 7.68 8.31 31.41
N ILE A 65 8.71 7.94 32.20
CA ILE A 65 9.30 6.60 32.15
C ILE A 65 8.26 5.53 32.46
N VAL A 66 7.43 5.74 33.49
CA VAL A 66 6.38 4.80 33.88
C VAL A 66 5.30 4.71 32.79
N LYS A 67 4.87 5.85 32.24
CA LYS A 67 3.86 5.93 31.19
C LYS A 67 4.35 5.33 29.86
N TYR A 68 5.64 5.47 29.56
CA TYR A 68 6.28 4.85 28.39
C TYR A 68 6.22 3.33 28.46
N ASP A 69 6.59 2.73 29.60
CA ASP A 69 6.49 1.28 29.81
C ASP A 69 5.03 0.78 29.68
N GLN A 70 4.06 1.55 30.19
CA GLN A 70 2.64 1.22 30.02
C GLN A 70 2.17 1.30 28.56
N ALA A 71 2.60 2.33 27.82
CA ALA A 71 2.32 2.48 26.39
C ALA A 71 2.90 1.33 25.58
N LEU A 72 4.15 0.95 25.85
CA LEU A 72 4.80 -0.23 25.25
C LEU A 72 4.00 -1.50 25.51
N LYS A 73 3.63 -1.78 26.77
CA LYS A 73 2.85 -2.97 27.13
C LYS A 73 1.50 -3.01 26.42
N ARG A 74 0.83 -1.87 26.27
CA ARG A 74 -0.43 -1.78 25.50
C ARG A 74 -0.24 -2.19 24.05
N ILE A 75 0.84 -1.73 23.41
CA ILE A 75 1.13 -2.03 22.01
C ILE A 75 1.50 -3.50 21.82
N VAL A 76 2.42 -4.01 22.63
CA VAL A 76 2.83 -5.43 22.58
C VAL A 76 1.63 -6.34 22.83
N LYS A 77 0.77 -6.00 23.79
CA LYS A 77 -0.45 -6.76 24.03
C LYS A 77 -1.38 -6.75 22.80
N ARG A 78 -1.60 -5.58 22.20
CA ARG A 78 -2.44 -5.45 21.01
C ARG A 78 -1.86 -6.23 19.82
N GLU A 79 -0.56 -6.17 19.61
CA GLU A 79 0.14 -6.93 18.57
C GLU A 79 -0.04 -8.44 18.79
N ASN A 80 0.20 -8.93 20.01
CA ASN A 80 -0.02 -10.34 20.35
C ASN A 80 -1.48 -10.77 20.14
N ASP A 81 -2.45 -9.92 20.49
CA ASP A 81 -3.87 -10.19 20.26
C ASP A 81 -4.16 -10.26 18.74
N GLU A 82 -3.61 -9.33 17.94
CA GLU A 82 -3.76 -9.31 16.48
C GLU A 82 -3.08 -10.52 15.78
N ASP A 83 -1.93 -10.96 16.28
CA ASP A 83 -1.20 -12.14 15.81
C ASP A 83 -1.97 -13.42 16.14
N PHE A 84 -2.41 -13.56 17.39
CA PHE A 84 -3.24 -14.68 17.82
C PHE A 84 -4.49 -14.80 16.95
N GLU A 85 -5.19 -13.68 16.71
CA GLU A 85 -6.35 -13.61 15.84
C GLU A 85 -6.05 -13.94 14.38
N SER A 86 -4.85 -13.61 13.90
CA SER A 86 -4.42 -13.86 12.52
C SER A 86 -4.03 -15.32 12.28
N GLU A 87 -3.49 -15.99 13.30
CA GLU A 87 -3.06 -17.39 13.27
C GLU A 87 -4.21 -18.37 13.58
N HIS A 88 -5.07 -18.01 14.53
CA HIS A 88 -6.04 -18.96 15.11
C HIS A 88 -7.46 -18.79 14.60
N LYS A 89 -7.77 -17.70 13.86
CA LYS A 89 -9.09 -17.54 13.22
C LYS A 89 -9.00 -17.69 11.72
N PHE A 90 -9.83 -18.59 11.19
CA PHE A 90 -9.96 -18.80 9.76
C PHE A 90 -10.58 -17.58 9.09
N ARG A 91 -9.97 -17.16 7.98
CA ARG A 91 -10.52 -16.14 7.08
C ARG A 91 -11.58 -16.80 6.19
N ILE A 92 -12.82 -16.33 6.27
CA ILE A 92 -13.94 -16.89 5.48
C ILE A 92 -13.82 -16.37 4.05
N VAL A 93 -13.60 -17.31 3.12
CA VAL A 93 -13.48 -17.07 1.67
C VAL A 93 -14.33 -18.10 0.95
N ASN A 94 -15.01 -17.70 -0.13
CA ASN A 94 -15.83 -18.61 -0.92
C ASN A 94 -14.95 -19.62 -1.67
N ASP A 95 -15.50 -20.79 -1.97
CA ASP A 95 -14.71 -21.86 -2.57
C ASP A 95 -14.17 -21.53 -3.97
N ASN A 96 -14.91 -20.69 -4.69
CA ASN A 96 -14.63 -20.29 -6.08
C ASN A 96 -13.64 -19.11 -6.19
N GLU A 97 -13.21 -18.52 -5.08
CA GLU A 97 -12.36 -17.33 -5.06
C GLU A 97 -10.88 -17.70 -4.85
N PHE A 98 -10.26 -18.33 -5.86
CA PHE A 98 -8.89 -18.87 -5.76
C PHE A 98 -7.84 -17.84 -5.32
N LEU A 99 -7.91 -16.61 -5.84
CA LEU A 99 -6.99 -15.53 -5.47
C LEU A 99 -7.17 -15.10 -4.01
N LEU A 100 -8.41 -14.97 -3.53
CA LEU A 100 -8.68 -14.63 -2.13
C LEU A 100 -8.28 -15.76 -1.19
N LYS A 101 -8.43 -17.03 -1.58
CA LYS A 101 -7.92 -18.17 -0.80
C LYS A 101 -6.40 -18.12 -0.66
N HIS A 102 -5.71 -17.85 -1.76
CA HIS A 102 -4.25 -17.73 -1.74
C HIS A 102 -3.80 -16.54 -0.88
N ALA A 103 -4.40 -15.36 -1.07
CA ALA A 103 -4.13 -14.16 -0.28
C ALA A 103 -4.41 -14.40 1.21
N ALA A 104 -5.50 -15.10 1.55
CA ALA A 104 -5.82 -15.49 2.92
C ALA A 104 -4.79 -16.43 3.55
N LYS A 105 -3.97 -17.14 2.78
CA LYS A 105 -2.90 -17.97 3.33
C LYS A 105 -1.63 -17.16 3.62
N ILE A 106 -1.35 -16.14 2.81
CA ILE A 106 -0.09 -15.38 2.84
C ILE A 106 -0.18 -14.13 3.71
N TYR A 107 -1.30 -13.43 3.67
CA TYR A 107 -1.43 -12.13 4.33
C TYR A 107 -1.87 -12.24 5.78
N THR A 108 -1.41 -11.29 6.59
CA THR A 108 -2.00 -11.00 7.90
C THR A 108 -3.46 -10.61 7.72
N ARG A 109 -4.27 -10.74 8.77
CA ARG A 109 -5.71 -10.50 8.68
C ARG A 109 -6.05 -9.10 8.18
N ASN A 110 -5.35 -8.09 8.69
CA ASN A 110 -5.56 -6.69 8.30
C ASN A 110 -5.23 -6.44 6.82
N VAL A 111 -4.15 -7.02 6.32
CA VAL A 111 -3.75 -6.89 4.90
C VAL A 111 -4.72 -7.67 4.01
N PHE A 112 -5.16 -8.85 4.43
CA PHE A 112 -6.16 -9.62 3.71
C PHE A 112 -7.48 -8.86 3.54
N HIS A 113 -7.97 -8.20 4.59
CA HIS A 113 -9.20 -7.40 4.51
C HIS A 113 -9.07 -6.26 3.50
N LYS A 114 -7.97 -5.51 3.54
CA LYS A 114 -7.69 -4.47 2.53
C LYS A 114 -7.65 -5.04 1.11
N PHE A 115 -6.95 -6.16 0.92
CA PHE A 115 -6.91 -6.82 -0.38
C PHE A 115 -8.30 -7.27 -0.84
N LYS A 116 -9.12 -7.81 0.06
CA LYS A 116 -10.48 -8.23 -0.25
C LYS A 116 -11.36 -7.04 -0.66
N ASP A 117 -11.23 -5.90 0.01
CA ASP A 117 -11.97 -4.68 -0.33
C ASP A 117 -11.58 -4.17 -1.73
N GLU A 118 -10.28 -4.12 -2.04
CA GLU A 118 -9.78 -3.77 -3.38
C GLU A 118 -10.23 -4.77 -4.46
N MET A 119 -10.15 -6.08 -4.16
CA MET A 119 -10.61 -7.15 -5.05
C MET A 119 -12.13 -7.03 -5.34
N ASN A 120 -12.92 -6.65 -4.33
CA ASN A 120 -14.34 -6.38 -4.52
C ASN A 120 -14.57 -5.18 -5.45
N GLY A 121 -13.71 -4.16 -5.39
CA GLY A 121 -13.68 -3.05 -6.33
C GLY A 121 -13.56 -3.53 -7.79
N VAL A 122 -12.70 -4.52 -8.06
CA VAL A 122 -12.52 -5.08 -9.41
C VAL A 122 -13.81 -5.69 -9.97
N PHE A 123 -14.65 -6.32 -9.14
CA PHE A 123 -15.92 -6.91 -9.61
C PHE A 123 -16.94 -5.89 -10.12
N HIS A 124 -16.75 -4.60 -9.85
CA HIS A 124 -17.57 -3.52 -10.44
C HIS A 124 -17.23 -3.26 -11.91
N TYR A 125 -16.14 -3.84 -12.42
CA TYR A 125 -15.76 -3.75 -13.82
C TYR A 125 -16.10 -5.03 -14.58
N LYS A 126 -16.45 -4.86 -15.86
CA LYS A 126 -16.64 -5.94 -16.82
C LYS A 126 -15.57 -5.80 -17.90
N VAL A 127 -14.97 -6.92 -18.28
CA VAL A 127 -13.99 -6.99 -19.35
C VAL A 127 -14.63 -7.68 -20.55
N GLU A 128 -14.49 -7.07 -21.73
CA GLU A 128 -14.90 -7.63 -23.02
C GLU A 128 -13.67 -7.71 -23.92
N GLU A 129 -13.43 -8.88 -24.49
CA GLU A 129 -12.31 -9.12 -25.39
C GLU A 129 -12.62 -8.53 -26.78
N VAL A 130 -11.62 -7.87 -27.37
CA VAL A 130 -11.67 -7.31 -28.73
C VAL A 130 -10.69 -8.05 -29.62
N GLU A 131 -10.94 -8.03 -30.93
CA GLU A 131 -10.15 -8.75 -31.93
C GLU A 131 -8.63 -8.57 -31.78
N ASN A 132 -7.94 -9.69 -31.95
CA ASN A 132 -6.49 -9.80 -31.97
C ASN A 132 -5.91 -9.15 -33.22
N ALA A 133 -5.06 -8.14 -33.04
CA ALA A 133 -4.29 -7.56 -34.12
C ALA A 133 -2.79 -7.80 -33.85
N ASN A 134 -2.12 -8.48 -34.78
CA ASN A 134 -0.65 -8.55 -34.85
C ASN A 134 0.07 -8.97 -33.54
N GLY A 135 -0.48 -9.95 -32.80
CA GLY A 135 0.15 -10.47 -31.57
C GLY A 135 -0.18 -9.71 -30.29
N PHE A 136 -0.98 -8.64 -30.39
CA PHE A 136 -1.52 -7.91 -29.25
C PHE A 136 -3.00 -8.27 -29.06
N GLN A 137 -3.37 -8.45 -27.80
CA GLN A 137 -4.75 -8.67 -27.39
C GLN A 137 -5.29 -7.41 -26.72
N SER A 138 -6.40 -6.89 -27.23
CA SER A 138 -7.06 -5.73 -26.65
C SER A 138 -8.30 -6.12 -25.85
N PHE A 139 -8.53 -5.41 -24.75
CA PHE A 139 -9.65 -5.61 -23.84
C PHE A 139 -10.34 -4.28 -23.58
N ILE A 140 -11.68 -4.27 -23.62
CA ILE A 140 -12.48 -3.14 -23.18
C ILE A 140 -12.93 -3.40 -21.75
N VAL A 141 -12.51 -2.54 -20.83
CA VAL A 141 -12.92 -2.55 -19.42
C VAL A 141 -14.00 -1.48 -19.23
N LYS A 142 -15.19 -1.89 -18.79
CA LYS A 142 -16.34 -1.00 -18.56
C LYS A 142 -16.78 -1.08 -17.11
N SER A 143 -17.15 0.04 -16.51
CA SER A 143 -17.86 0.01 -15.22
C SER A 143 -19.27 -0.55 -15.41
N LYS A 144 -19.73 -1.41 -14.50
CA LYS A 144 -21.10 -1.94 -14.51
C LYS A 144 -22.14 -0.89 -14.10
N GLU A 145 -21.73 0.16 -13.39
CA GLU A 145 -22.61 1.20 -12.87
C GLU A 145 -22.63 2.45 -13.75
N GLN A 146 -21.55 2.70 -14.50
CA GLN A 146 -21.40 3.86 -15.38
C GLN A 146 -21.01 3.39 -16.79
N GLU A 147 -21.96 3.35 -17.73
CA GLU A 147 -21.69 2.96 -19.12
C GLU A 147 -20.78 3.95 -19.87
N VAL A 148 -20.58 5.16 -19.33
CA VAL A 148 -19.90 6.28 -19.98
C VAL A 148 -18.36 6.14 -19.94
N LYS A 149 -17.80 5.44 -18.94
CA LYS A 149 -16.34 5.26 -18.82
C LYS A 149 -15.92 3.89 -19.34
N LYS A 150 -15.23 3.89 -20.48
CA LYS A 150 -14.64 2.69 -21.10
C LYS A 150 -13.14 2.88 -21.19
N PHE A 151 -12.39 1.86 -20.81
CA PHE A 151 -10.94 1.82 -20.97
C PHE A 151 -10.57 0.76 -21.98
N VAL A 152 -9.74 1.10 -22.96
CA VAL A 152 -9.11 0.11 -23.84
C VAL A 152 -7.73 -0.21 -23.28
N VAL A 153 -7.51 -1.47 -22.93
CA VAL A 153 -6.24 -1.99 -22.43
C VAL A 153 -5.67 -2.94 -23.47
N THR A 154 -4.46 -2.67 -23.94
CA THR A 154 -3.76 -3.53 -24.91
C THR A 154 -2.63 -4.27 -24.22
N LEU A 155 -2.63 -5.60 -24.35
CA LEU A 155 -1.65 -6.50 -23.77
C LEU A 155 -0.78 -7.13 -24.86
N ASP A 156 0.52 -7.16 -24.61
CA ASP A 156 1.46 -7.99 -25.35
C ASP A 156 1.39 -9.43 -24.83
N LEU A 157 1.04 -10.38 -25.70
CA LEU A 157 0.88 -11.79 -25.32
C LEU A 157 2.21 -12.52 -25.09
N GLN A 158 3.36 -11.92 -25.46
CA GLN A 158 4.69 -12.50 -25.23
C GLN A 158 5.28 -12.06 -23.88
N THR A 159 5.06 -10.81 -23.49
CA THR A 159 5.65 -10.20 -22.29
C THR A 159 4.65 -10.08 -21.13
N TYR A 160 3.34 -10.17 -21.43
CA TYR A 160 2.24 -9.85 -20.52
C TYR A 160 2.28 -8.42 -19.96
N GLU A 161 3.03 -7.52 -20.62
CA GLU A 161 3.05 -6.10 -20.29
C GLU A 161 1.85 -5.39 -20.93
N ALA A 162 1.23 -4.49 -20.17
CA ALA A 162 0.17 -3.62 -20.67
C ALA A 162 0.81 -2.40 -21.34
N LEU A 163 0.48 -2.15 -22.60
CA LEU A 163 1.12 -1.10 -23.40
C LEU A 163 0.52 0.28 -23.16
N GLU A 164 -0.81 0.39 -22.94
CA GLU A 164 -1.49 1.66 -22.64
C GLU A 164 -2.95 1.40 -22.20
N ALA A 165 -3.49 2.28 -21.36
CA ALA A 165 -4.91 2.33 -20.99
C ALA A 165 -5.50 3.69 -21.43
N LEU A 166 -6.31 3.70 -22.48
CA LEU A 166 -6.95 4.92 -23.00
C LEU A 166 -8.41 4.99 -22.53
N GLU A 167 -8.79 6.11 -21.91
CA GLU A 167 -10.20 6.42 -21.61
C GLU A 167 -10.90 6.84 -22.91
N VAL A 168 -12.01 6.18 -23.24
CA VAL A 168 -12.82 6.48 -24.41
C VAL A 168 -14.16 7.02 -23.94
N GLU A 169 -14.40 8.32 -24.17
CA GLU A 169 -15.71 8.92 -23.94
C GLU A 169 -16.71 8.44 -25.01
N THR A 170 -17.88 7.99 -24.58
CA THR A 170 -19.00 7.76 -25.49
C THR A 170 -19.49 9.10 -26.03
N GLN A 171 -19.13 9.43 -27.28
CA GLN A 171 -19.82 10.48 -28.03
C GLN A 171 -21.28 10.05 -28.24
N TYR A 172 -22.21 10.84 -27.72
CA TYR A 172 -23.62 10.74 -28.07
C TYR A 172 -23.76 10.95 -29.58
N LEU A 173 -24.14 9.90 -30.30
CA LEU A 173 -24.74 10.05 -31.62
C LEU A 173 -26.16 10.57 -31.37
N ASP A 174 -26.34 11.89 -31.51
CA ASP A 174 -27.66 12.50 -31.72
C ASP A 174 -28.28 11.87 -32.97
N SER A 175 -29.12 10.86 -32.76
CA SER A 175 -30.03 10.36 -33.78
C SER A 175 -31.26 11.25 -33.79
N ASP A 176 -31.09 12.49 -34.24
CA ASP A 176 -32.19 13.38 -34.67
C ASP A 176 -31.62 14.40 -35.68
N GLN A 177 -31.31 13.91 -36.88
CA GLN A 177 -31.42 14.72 -38.09
C GLN A 177 -32.63 14.23 -38.89
N GLU A 178 -33.73 14.95 -38.65
CA GLU A 178 -34.85 15.23 -39.53
C GLU A 178 -34.76 14.56 -40.92
N MET A 179 -35.60 13.53 -41.12
CA MET A 179 -36.06 13.18 -42.46
C MET A 179 -37.33 13.96 -42.74
N THR A 180 -37.16 14.98 -43.59
CA THR A 180 -38.11 15.70 -44.43
C THR A 180 -39.49 15.07 -44.62
#